data_AF-A0AAD6UR56-F1
#
_entry.id   AF-A0AAD6UR56-F1
#
_cell.length_a   1.000
_cell.length_b   1.000
_cell.length_c   1.000
_cell.angle_alpha   90.00
_cell.angle_beta   90.00
_cell.angle_gamma   90.00
#
_symmetry.space_group_name_H-M   'P 1'
#
loop_
_entity.id
_entity.type
_entity.pdbx_description
1 polymer ?
#
loop_
_entity_poly.entity_id
_entity_poly.type
_entity_poly.pdbx_seq_one_letter_code
_entity_poly.pdbx_strand_id
1 'polypeptide(L)'
;VGWSFGNATGLSILADPSVLPQSLYDTVRPYLKTYVLHDPPYTALGYVLPGEEHFYDPWGDLEYATPDEKHENFNSWVTSYFTHPDIESGRPSGMSCAKRTERQTYATWTDEQKATYFDKEAAGRSELPMYAPPMQATLNAQTHQALFNVHLVSSFFPEVNVLYLSGSATCYYCIWAYMESLRMYKEAVAREEKVRRTTFKLVDGGNHFVSDFPFGSG
;
A
#
# COMPACT_ATOMS: atom_id res chain seq x y z
N VAL A 1 -1.36 8.79 8.73
CA VAL A 1 -1.87 7.90 7.67
C VAL A 1 -0.76 7.78 6.64
N GLY A 2 -0.40 6.58 6.24
CA GLY A 2 0.33 6.37 4.98
C GLY A 2 -0.68 5.93 3.93
N TRP A 3 -0.52 6.39 2.70
CA TRP A 3 -1.32 5.93 1.56
C TRP A 3 -0.40 5.53 0.41
N SER A 4 -0.78 4.48 -0.33
CA SER A 4 0.01 3.98 -1.46
C SER A 4 1.47 3.74 -1.06
N PHE A 5 2.44 4.23 -1.83
CA PHE A 5 3.86 4.11 -1.51
C PHE A 5 4.30 4.93 -0.29
N GLY A 6 3.55 5.98 0.08
CA GLY A 6 3.79 6.77 1.30
C GLY A 6 3.69 5.94 2.59
N ASN A 7 3.12 4.74 2.53
CA ASN A 7 3.16 3.77 3.62
C ASN A 7 4.59 3.35 4.00
N ALA A 8 5.53 3.31 3.05
CA ALA A 8 6.93 3.03 3.33
C ALA A 8 7.52 4.08 4.28
N THR A 9 7.24 5.36 4.04
CA THR A 9 7.69 6.44 4.93
C THR A 9 6.98 6.38 6.29
N GLY A 10 5.68 6.12 6.32
CA GLY A 10 4.95 6.05 7.59
C GLY A 10 5.37 4.87 8.48
N LEU A 11 5.71 3.72 7.87
CA LEU A 11 6.20 2.55 8.60
C LEU A 11 7.61 2.75 9.16
N SER A 12 8.46 3.57 8.53
CA SER A 12 9.81 3.84 9.05
C SER A 12 9.78 4.44 10.46
N ILE A 13 8.79 5.29 10.74
CA ILE A 13 8.56 5.90 12.06
C ILE A 13 8.30 4.84 13.14
N LEU A 14 7.71 3.70 12.80
CA LEU A 14 7.42 2.61 13.75
C LEU A 14 8.52 1.53 13.77
N ALA A 15 9.34 1.47 12.73
CA ALA A 15 10.36 0.45 12.52
C ALA A 15 11.71 0.80 13.16
N ASP A 16 12.03 2.08 13.30
CA ASP A 16 13.34 2.53 13.76
C ASP A 16 13.21 3.67 14.78
N PRO A 17 13.46 3.41 16.09
CA PRO A 17 13.43 4.44 17.11
C PRO A 17 14.40 5.61 16.87
N SER A 18 15.46 5.42 16.08
CA SER A 18 16.44 6.47 15.80
C SER A 18 15.92 7.58 14.88
N VAL A 19 14.81 7.33 14.17
CA VAL A 19 14.18 8.32 13.27
C VAL A 19 13.57 9.49 14.04
N LEU A 20 13.19 9.27 15.31
CA LEU A 20 12.61 10.31 16.16
C LEU A 20 13.56 10.67 17.31
N PRO A 21 14.00 11.93 17.41
CA PRO A 21 14.65 12.41 18.63
C PRO A 21 13.76 12.17 19.86
N GLN A 22 14.36 11.86 21.01
CA GLN A 22 13.61 11.53 22.23
C GLN A 22 12.55 12.58 22.61
N SER A 23 12.87 13.87 22.46
CA SER A 23 11.94 14.96 22.73
C SER A 23 10.70 14.94 21.83
N LEU A 24 10.86 14.58 20.55
CA LEU A 24 9.76 14.43 19.61
C LEU A 24 8.94 13.18 19.91
N TYR A 25 9.60 12.07 20.26
CA TYR A 25 8.92 10.85 20.69
C TYR A 25 8.04 11.10 21.92
N ASP A 26 8.57 11.74 22.97
CA ASP A 26 7.84 12.03 24.19
C ASP A 26 6.65 12.97 23.94
N THR A 27 6.79 13.88 22.97
CA THR A 27 5.72 14.77 22.53
C THR A 27 4.61 14.01 21.78
N VAL A 28 4.96 13.10 20.88
CA VAL A 28 4.01 12.46 19.95
C VAL A 28 3.37 11.20 20.55
N ARG A 29 4.11 10.42 21.34
CA ARG A 29 3.67 9.15 21.95
C ARG A 29 2.29 9.22 22.62
N PRO A 30 1.94 10.27 23.40
CA PRO A 30 0.63 10.31 24.05
C PRO A 30 -0.54 10.43 23.06
N TYR A 31 -0.29 10.95 21.86
CA TYR A 31 -1.32 11.31 20.87
C TYR A 31 -1.39 10.35 19.69
N LEU A 32 -0.29 9.70 19.33
CA LEU A 32 -0.31 8.69 18.28
C LEU A 32 -1.00 7.43 18.81
N LYS A 33 -2.21 7.14 18.32
CA LYS A 33 -3.02 5.99 18.72
C LYS A 33 -3.20 4.95 17.63
N THR A 34 -3.26 5.40 16.39
CA THR A 34 -3.51 4.53 15.25
C THR A 34 -2.73 5.02 14.05
N TYR A 35 -1.94 4.11 13.47
CA TYR A 35 -1.39 4.28 12.15
C TYR A 35 -2.34 3.65 11.14
N VAL A 36 -2.90 4.46 10.25
CA VAL A 36 -3.70 3.95 9.12
C VAL A 36 -2.74 3.63 7.99
N LEU A 37 -2.62 2.34 7.67
CA LEU A 37 -1.88 1.79 6.54
C LEU A 37 -2.89 1.65 5.39
N HIS A 38 -2.97 2.68 4.55
CA HIS A 38 -4.03 2.81 3.55
C HIS A 38 -3.56 2.37 2.16
N ASP A 39 -4.18 1.33 1.64
CA ASP A 39 -4.02 0.74 0.32
C ASP A 39 -2.54 0.66 -0.14
N PRO A 40 -1.63 0.06 0.67
CA PRO A 40 -0.23 -0.05 0.28
C PRO A 40 -0.08 -1.05 -0.87
N PRO A 41 0.72 -0.76 -1.91
CA PRO A 41 1.15 -1.79 -2.83
C PRO A 41 2.13 -2.74 -2.14
N TYR A 42 2.20 -3.99 -2.60
CA TYR A 42 3.10 -5.00 -2.01
C TYR A 42 4.57 -4.55 -2.04
N THR A 43 4.94 -3.74 -3.04
CA THR A 43 6.27 -3.16 -3.20
C THR A 43 6.59 -2.11 -2.14
N ALA A 44 5.59 -1.42 -1.56
CA ALA A 44 5.80 -0.50 -0.44
C ALA A 44 6.09 -1.24 0.88
N LEU A 45 5.66 -2.51 0.97
CA LEU A 45 5.89 -3.39 2.12
C LEU A 45 7.09 -4.33 1.91
N GLY A 46 7.67 -4.34 0.70
CA GLY A 46 8.75 -5.25 0.33
C GLY A 46 8.32 -6.72 0.29
N TYR A 47 7.04 -7.00 0.04
CA TYR A 47 6.58 -8.37 -0.13
C TYR A 47 7.00 -8.92 -1.49
N VAL A 48 7.06 -10.24 -1.59
CA VAL A 48 7.37 -10.92 -2.85
C VAL A 48 6.07 -11.27 -3.54
N LEU A 49 6.01 -11.00 -4.84
CA LEU A 49 4.91 -11.46 -5.67
C LEU A 49 5.13 -12.95 -6.00
N PRO A 50 4.11 -13.82 -5.93
CA PRO A 50 4.26 -15.24 -6.18
C PRO A 50 4.66 -15.50 -7.65
N GLY A 51 5.55 -16.47 -7.89
CA GLY A 51 6.29 -16.58 -9.16
C GLY A 51 5.57 -17.28 -10.31
N GLU A 52 4.32 -17.74 -10.15
CA GLU A 52 3.67 -18.66 -11.10
C GLU A 52 2.63 -17.99 -12.02
N GLU A 53 2.30 -16.70 -11.81
CA GLU A 53 1.25 -16.02 -12.57
C GLU A 53 1.79 -14.90 -13.47
N HIS A 54 1.13 -14.71 -14.61
CA HIS A 54 1.38 -13.60 -15.51
C HIS A 54 0.72 -12.33 -14.96
N PHE A 55 1.43 -11.60 -14.12
CA PHE A 55 1.00 -10.31 -13.62
C PHE A 55 1.26 -9.21 -14.64
N TYR A 56 0.28 -8.33 -14.83
CA TYR A 56 0.42 -7.17 -15.70
C TYR A 56 1.36 -6.13 -15.08
N ASP A 57 2.46 -5.81 -15.76
CA ASP A 57 3.37 -4.74 -15.36
C ASP A 57 3.05 -3.44 -16.15
N PRO A 58 2.50 -2.40 -15.52
CA PRO A 58 2.18 -1.14 -16.20
C PRO A 58 3.41 -0.39 -16.70
N TRP A 59 4.60 -0.63 -16.13
CA TRP A 59 5.85 0.02 -16.52
C TRP A 59 6.62 -0.76 -17.60
N GLY A 60 6.39 -2.07 -17.66
CA GLY A 60 6.97 -3.01 -18.64
C GLY A 60 6.15 -3.21 -19.91
N ASP A 61 4.95 -2.66 -19.99
CA ASP A 61 4.06 -2.80 -21.15
C ASP A 61 4.67 -2.16 -22.42
N LEU A 62 4.87 -2.99 -23.44
CA LEU A 62 5.53 -2.63 -24.70
C LEU A 62 4.65 -1.78 -25.63
N GLU A 63 3.34 -1.66 -25.36
CA GLU A 63 2.46 -0.75 -26.12
C GLU A 63 2.79 0.73 -25.86
N TYR A 64 3.50 1.04 -24.76
CA TYR A 64 3.84 2.40 -24.35
C TYR A 64 5.34 2.65 -24.46
N ALA A 65 5.74 3.43 -25.45
CA ALA A 65 7.15 3.59 -25.81
C ALA A 65 7.87 4.63 -24.96
N THR A 66 7.17 5.71 -24.57
CA THR A 66 7.77 6.86 -23.87
C THR A 66 7.53 6.81 -22.36
N PRO A 67 8.39 7.47 -21.55
CA PRO A 67 8.17 7.59 -20.11
C PRO A 67 6.83 8.24 -19.74
N ASP A 68 6.42 9.27 -20.47
CA ASP A 68 5.14 9.95 -20.21
C ASP A 68 3.95 9.02 -20.53
N GLU A 69 3.98 8.28 -21.65
CA GLU A 69 2.94 7.28 -21.96
C GLU A 69 2.85 6.18 -20.91
N LYS A 70 3.99 5.72 -20.37
CA LYS A 70 4.03 4.73 -19.28
C LYS A 70 3.46 5.29 -17.98
N HIS A 71 3.73 6.56 -17.68
CA HIS A 71 3.16 7.23 -16.52
C HIS A 71 1.64 7.36 -16.64
N GLU A 72 1.13 7.76 -17.81
CA GLU A 72 -0.32 7.80 -18.08
C GLU A 72 -0.95 6.40 -17.99
N ASN A 73 -0.26 5.37 -18.51
CA ASN A 73 -0.71 3.99 -18.38
C ASN A 73 -0.78 3.55 -16.92
N PHE A 74 0.25 3.83 -16.12
CA PHE A 74 0.25 3.53 -14.69
C PHE A 74 -0.90 4.24 -13.97
N ASN A 75 -1.11 5.54 -14.22
CA ASN A 75 -2.20 6.30 -13.59
C ASN A 75 -3.59 5.75 -13.97
N SER A 76 -3.78 5.38 -15.24
CA SER A 76 -5.01 4.73 -15.73
C SER A 76 -5.24 3.37 -15.06
N TRP A 77 -4.20 2.54 -14.97
CA TRP A 77 -4.25 1.21 -14.36
C TRP A 77 -4.47 1.28 -12.85
N VAL A 78 -3.71 2.09 -12.11
CA VAL A 78 -3.77 2.15 -10.64
C VAL A 78 -5.10 2.73 -10.14
N THR A 79 -5.78 3.54 -10.96
CA THR A 79 -7.09 4.13 -10.65
C THR A 79 -8.29 3.36 -11.22
N SER A 80 -8.05 2.21 -11.87
CA SER A 80 -9.11 1.33 -12.37
C SER A 80 -9.89 0.67 -11.22
N TYR A 81 -11.11 0.21 -11.52
CA TYR A 81 -11.99 -0.52 -10.60
C TYR A 81 -12.02 -1.99 -11.01
N PHE A 82 -11.13 -2.78 -10.44
CA PHE A 82 -10.99 -4.20 -10.79
C PHE A 82 -12.04 -5.06 -10.11
N THR A 83 -12.49 -6.12 -10.78
CA THR A 83 -13.31 -7.18 -10.17
C THR A 83 -12.41 -8.36 -9.90
N HIS A 84 -12.14 -8.64 -8.61
CA HIS A 84 -11.30 -9.75 -8.19
C HIS A 84 -12.13 -11.02 -8.04
N PRO A 85 -11.68 -12.17 -8.60
CA PRO A 85 -12.44 -13.42 -8.53
C PRO A 85 -12.74 -13.90 -7.10
N ASP A 86 -11.75 -13.88 -6.21
CA ASP A 86 -11.88 -14.39 -4.84
C ASP A 86 -10.75 -13.86 -3.94
N ILE A 87 -10.95 -12.68 -3.36
CA ILE A 87 -9.96 -12.06 -2.47
C ILE A 87 -9.75 -12.91 -1.20
N GLU A 88 -10.80 -13.57 -0.72
CA GLU A 88 -10.77 -14.31 0.55
C GLU A 88 -9.94 -15.58 0.48
N SER A 89 -9.75 -16.14 -0.72
CA SER A 89 -8.87 -17.29 -0.95
C SER A 89 -7.43 -17.06 -0.46
N GLY A 90 -6.97 -15.81 -0.42
CA GLY A 90 -5.57 -15.45 -0.17
C GLY A 90 -4.62 -16.00 -1.22
N ARG A 91 -5.14 -16.39 -2.40
CA ARG A 91 -4.38 -16.97 -3.50
C ARG A 91 -4.19 -15.96 -4.62
N PRO A 92 -3.10 -16.07 -5.39
CA PRO A 92 -2.84 -15.19 -6.52
C PRO A 92 -3.98 -15.17 -7.55
N SER A 93 -4.52 -16.35 -7.88
CA SER A 93 -5.67 -16.55 -8.77
C SER A 93 -6.97 -15.89 -8.29
N GLY A 94 -7.02 -15.46 -7.03
CA GLY A 94 -8.09 -14.66 -6.46
C GLY A 94 -8.08 -13.19 -6.90
N MET A 95 -7.06 -12.74 -7.64
CA MET A 95 -6.88 -11.35 -8.07
C MET A 95 -7.07 -11.14 -9.57
N SER A 96 -7.66 -10.01 -9.97
CA SER A 96 -7.63 -9.57 -11.36
C SER A 96 -6.26 -8.93 -11.68
N CYS A 97 -5.57 -9.49 -12.66
CA CYS A 97 -4.32 -8.95 -13.22
C CYS A 97 -4.55 -8.23 -14.57
N ALA A 98 -5.76 -7.73 -14.81
CA ALA A 98 -6.10 -7.04 -16.05
C ALA A 98 -5.29 -5.75 -16.25
N LYS A 99 -5.08 -5.39 -17.52
CA LYS A 99 -4.37 -4.16 -17.92
C LYS A 99 -5.06 -2.87 -17.47
N ARG A 100 -6.40 -2.82 -17.53
CA ARG A 100 -7.24 -1.71 -17.02
C ARG A 100 -8.71 -2.13 -17.08
N THR A 101 -9.57 -1.32 -16.47
CA THR A 101 -11.03 -1.45 -16.59
C THR A 101 -11.65 -0.24 -17.31
N GLU A 102 -12.93 -0.34 -17.70
CA GLU A 102 -13.67 0.77 -18.32
C GLU A 102 -13.85 1.95 -17.36
N ARG A 103 -14.02 1.66 -16.06
CA ARG A 103 -14.16 2.67 -15.01
C ARG A 103 -12.80 2.99 -14.40
N GLN A 104 -12.43 4.28 -14.39
CA GLN A 104 -11.17 4.78 -13.83
C GLN A 104 -11.38 6.16 -13.21
N THR A 105 -10.87 6.40 -12.00
CA THR A 105 -10.95 7.73 -11.38
C THR A 105 -10.14 8.76 -12.17
N TYR A 106 -8.95 8.38 -12.65
CA TYR A 106 -8.05 9.24 -13.40
C TYR A 106 -8.69 9.85 -14.67
N ALA A 107 -9.55 9.08 -15.35
CA ALA A 107 -10.23 9.51 -16.56
C ALA A 107 -11.28 10.62 -16.31
N THR A 108 -11.75 10.77 -15.07
CA THR A 108 -12.74 11.80 -14.69
C THR A 108 -12.10 13.10 -14.22
N TRP A 109 -10.78 13.14 -14.05
CA TRP A 109 -10.09 14.30 -13.53
C TRP A 109 -9.69 15.27 -14.63
N THR A 110 -9.83 16.56 -14.32
CA THR A 110 -9.23 17.65 -15.09
C THR A 110 -7.70 17.61 -14.99
N ASP A 111 -7.01 18.27 -15.91
CA ASP A 111 -5.54 18.35 -15.88
C ASP A 111 -5.02 19.05 -14.62
N GLU A 112 -5.76 20.03 -14.08
CA GLU A 112 -5.42 20.69 -12.83
C GLU A 112 -5.52 19.73 -11.63
N GLN A 113 -6.58 18.91 -11.58
CA GLN A 113 -6.71 17.86 -10.54
C GLN A 113 -5.58 16.83 -10.67
N LYS A 114 -5.25 16.40 -11.88
CA LYS A 114 -4.13 15.49 -12.11
C LYS A 114 -2.82 16.09 -11.61
N ALA A 115 -2.52 17.34 -11.95
CA ALA A 115 -1.33 18.04 -11.48
C ALA A 115 -1.31 18.28 -9.96
N THR A 116 -2.48 18.31 -9.31
CA THR A 116 -2.58 18.44 -7.84
C THR A 116 -2.23 17.14 -7.12
N TYR A 117 -2.60 15.99 -7.70
CA TYR A 117 -2.48 14.69 -7.03
C TYR A 117 -1.32 13.82 -7.54
N PHE A 118 -0.75 14.12 -8.71
CA PHE A 118 0.37 13.40 -9.29
C PHE A 118 1.56 14.34 -9.53
N ASP A 119 2.73 13.92 -9.07
CA ASP A 119 4.01 14.57 -9.34
C ASP A 119 5.01 13.54 -9.89
N LYS A 120 5.22 13.58 -11.21
CA LYS A 120 6.11 12.64 -11.90
C LYS A 120 7.58 12.78 -11.48
N GLU A 121 8.01 14.00 -11.15
CA GLU A 121 9.40 14.28 -10.76
C GLU A 121 9.67 13.78 -9.34
N ALA A 122 8.70 13.95 -8.45
CA ALA A 122 8.75 13.38 -7.11
C ALA A 122 8.78 11.84 -7.18
N ALA A 123 7.89 11.22 -7.96
CA ALA A 123 7.84 9.78 -8.13
C ALA A 123 9.16 9.22 -8.66
N GLY A 124 9.73 9.84 -9.70
CA GLY A 124 10.99 9.42 -10.30
C GLY A 124 12.19 9.53 -9.36
N ARG A 125 12.23 10.56 -8.52
CA ARG A 125 13.34 10.80 -7.57
C ARG A 125 13.22 9.98 -6.28
N SER A 126 12.00 9.72 -5.81
CA SER A 126 11.77 9.20 -4.46
C SER A 126 11.19 7.80 -4.44
N GLU A 127 10.24 7.47 -5.31
CA GLU A 127 9.46 6.23 -5.20
C GLU A 127 9.98 5.15 -6.15
N LEU A 128 10.19 5.46 -7.44
CA LEU A 128 10.64 4.48 -8.44
C LEU A 128 11.93 3.73 -8.04
N PRO A 129 12.97 4.38 -7.46
CA PRO A 129 14.16 3.66 -6.99
C PRO A 129 13.86 2.62 -5.90
N MET A 130 12.75 2.77 -5.17
CA MET A 130 12.38 1.87 -4.09
C MET A 130 11.77 0.56 -4.61
N TYR A 131 11.31 0.48 -5.86
CA TYR A 131 10.77 -0.74 -6.48
C TYR A 131 11.86 -1.78 -6.80
N ALA A 132 13.13 -1.37 -6.83
CA ALA A 132 14.25 -2.23 -7.20
C ALA A 132 15.04 -2.75 -5.98
N PRO A 133 15.77 -3.88 -6.10
CA PRO A 133 16.80 -4.25 -5.13
C PRO A 133 17.89 -3.16 -5.01
N PRO A 134 18.48 -2.95 -3.82
CA PRO A 134 18.22 -3.65 -2.56
C PRO A 134 17.04 -3.08 -1.77
N MET A 135 16.39 -2.02 -2.24
CA MET A 135 15.36 -1.30 -1.47
C MET A 135 14.17 -2.17 -1.09
N GLN A 136 13.74 -3.11 -1.94
CA GLN A 136 12.69 -4.06 -1.59
C GLN A 136 13.01 -4.89 -0.34
N ALA A 137 14.26 -5.32 -0.16
CA ALA A 137 14.67 -6.04 1.05
C ALA A 137 14.67 -5.13 2.29
N THR A 138 15.11 -3.87 2.13
CA THR A 138 15.05 -2.86 3.19
C THR A 138 13.61 -2.59 3.62
N LEU A 139 12.69 -2.46 2.67
CA LEU A 139 11.26 -2.25 2.95
C LEU A 139 10.61 -3.45 3.62
N ASN A 140 11.00 -4.67 3.21
CA ASN A 140 10.57 -5.89 3.88
C ASN A 140 10.99 -5.87 5.34
N ALA A 141 12.28 -5.66 5.60
CA ALA A 141 12.82 -5.58 6.95
C ALA A 141 12.11 -4.49 7.77
N GLN A 142 11.93 -3.30 7.21
CA GLN A 142 11.20 -2.19 7.85
C GLN A 142 9.77 -2.60 8.25
N THR A 143 9.03 -3.22 7.34
CA THR A 143 7.67 -3.70 7.61
C THR A 143 7.65 -4.72 8.74
N HIS A 144 8.59 -5.67 8.73
CA HIS A 144 8.74 -6.66 9.80
C HIS A 144 9.11 -6.03 11.15
N GLN A 145 10.01 -5.05 11.16
CA GLN A 145 10.38 -4.31 12.37
C GLN A 145 9.17 -3.56 12.95
N ALA A 146 8.43 -2.83 12.11
CA ALA A 146 7.28 -2.05 12.55
C ALA A 146 6.13 -2.90 13.10
N LEU A 147 5.85 -4.05 12.47
CA LEU A 147 4.61 -4.80 12.69
C LEU A 147 4.80 -6.09 13.50
N PHE A 148 5.96 -6.74 13.41
CA PHE A 148 6.17 -8.11 13.92
C PHE A 148 7.34 -8.24 14.91
N ASN A 149 8.22 -7.24 15.04
CA ASN A 149 9.30 -7.31 16.03
C ASN A 149 8.75 -7.14 17.45
N VAL A 150 8.80 -8.22 18.24
CA VAL A 150 8.30 -8.28 19.62
C VAL A 150 8.90 -7.20 20.53
N HIS A 151 10.19 -6.89 20.37
CA HIS A 151 10.86 -5.85 21.16
C HIS A 151 10.26 -4.48 20.83
N LEU A 152 10.24 -4.09 19.55
CA LEU A 152 9.74 -2.77 19.13
C LEU A 152 8.25 -2.60 19.41
N VAL A 153 7.43 -3.61 19.14
CA VAL A 153 6.00 -3.59 19.46
C VAL A 153 5.74 -3.42 20.96
N SER A 154 6.68 -3.83 21.82
CA SER A 154 6.56 -3.72 23.27
C SER A 154 7.15 -2.43 23.85
N SER A 155 8.21 -1.89 23.24
CA SER A 155 8.99 -0.80 23.81
C SER A 155 8.74 0.54 23.11
N PHE A 156 8.35 0.54 21.84
CA PHE A 156 8.30 1.72 20.99
C PHE A 156 6.91 1.92 20.37
N PHE A 157 6.22 2.97 20.82
CA PHE A 157 4.79 3.19 20.57
C PHE A 157 3.93 1.92 20.85
N PRO A 158 4.00 1.32 22.05
CA PRO A 158 3.30 0.06 22.34
C PRO A 158 1.77 0.17 22.25
N GLU A 159 1.22 1.37 22.45
CA GLU A 159 -0.22 1.66 22.39
C GLU A 159 -0.72 1.97 20.98
N VAL A 160 0.18 2.04 19.98
CA VAL A 160 -0.20 2.35 18.60
C VAL A 160 -0.68 1.08 17.90
N ASN A 161 -1.96 1.10 17.55
CA ASN A 161 -2.59 0.09 16.71
C ASN A 161 -2.41 0.42 15.21
N VAL A 162 -2.64 -0.56 14.35
CA VAL A 162 -2.70 -0.37 12.90
C VAL A 162 -4.12 -0.60 12.41
N LEU A 163 -4.61 0.29 11.56
CA LEU A 163 -5.77 0.05 10.72
C LEU A 163 -5.26 -0.18 9.30
N TYR A 164 -5.31 -1.43 8.83
CA TYR A 164 -5.04 -1.79 7.45
C TYR A 164 -6.32 -1.57 6.66
N LEU A 165 -6.33 -0.59 5.77
CA LEU A 165 -7.49 -0.24 4.94
C LEU A 165 -7.12 -0.49 3.48
N SER A 166 -7.91 -1.24 2.73
CA SER A 166 -7.71 -1.43 1.28
C SER A 166 -9.05 -1.42 0.56
N GLY A 167 -9.09 -1.05 -0.71
CA GLY A 167 -10.30 -1.10 -1.53
C GLY A 167 -10.51 -2.50 -2.13
N SER A 168 -11.75 -3.01 -2.21
CA SER A 168 -12.02 -4.33 -2.82
C SER A 168 -11.89 -4.33 -4.35
N ALA A 169 -11.84 -3.16 -4.97
CA ALA A 169 -11.69 -2.95 -6.41
C ALA A 169 -10.36 -2.26 -6.81
N THR A 170 -9.38 -2.20 -5.90
CA THR A 170 -8.04 -1.63 -6.16
C THR A 170 -7.20 -2.53 -7.09
N CYS A 171 -6.02 -2.07 -7.50
CA CYS A 171 -5.13 -2.88 -8.35
C CYS A 171 -4.55 -4.09 -7.59
N TYR A 172 -4.12 -5.12 -8.33
CA TYR A 172 -3.58 -6.34 -7.72
C TYR A 172 -2.37 -6.08 -6.81
N TYR A 173 -1.64 -4.98 -7.02
CA TYR A 173 -0.51 -4.64 -6.16
C TYR A 173 -0.96 -4.48 -4.70
N CYS A 174 -2.10 -3.83 -4.49
CA CYS A 174 -2.61 -3.53 -3.16
C CYS A 174 -3.44 -4.69 -2.60
N ILE A 175 -4.18 -5.42 -3.45
CA ILE A 175 -4.87 -6.64 -3.02
C ILE A 175 -3.88 -7.71 -2.55
N TRP A 176 -2.77 -7.92 -3.26
CA TRP A 176 -1.75 -8.88 -2.84
C TRP A 176 -1.15 -8.49 -1.48
N ALA A 177 -0.85 -7.19 -1.31
CA ALA A 177 -0.38 -6.68 -0.03
C ALA A 177 -1.38 -6.94 1.10
N TYR A 178 -2.67 -6.74 0.85
CA TYR A 178 -3.74 -6.99 1.82
C TYR A 178 -3.80 -8.47 2.21
N MET A 179 -3.84 -9.37 1.21
CA MET A 179 -3.86 -10.82 1.41
C MET A 179 -2.66 -11.28 2.24
N GLU A 180 -1.46 -10.85 1.85
CA GLU A 180 -0.22 -11.32 2.47
C GLU A 180 -0.05 -10.77 3.89
N SER A 181 -0.34 -9.49 4.12
CA SER A 181 -0.35 -8.93 5.48
C SER A 181 -1.37 -9.61 6.39
N LEU A 182 -2.57 -9.92 5.88
CA LEU A 182 -3.60 -10.62 6.64
C LEU A 182 -3.17 -12.05 6.99
N ARG A 183 -2.56 -12.77 6.04
CA ARG A 183 -2.00 -14.11 6.26
C ARG A 183 -0.93 -14.09 7.34
N MET A 184 0.09 -13.24 7.18
CA MET A 184 1.20 -13.12 8.14
C MET A 184 0.71 -12.74 9.54
N TYR A 185 -0.25 -11.81 9.64
CA TYR A 185 -0.85 -11.42 10.91
C TYR A 185 -1.59 -12.57 11.59
N LYS A 186 -2.47 -13.27 10.85
CA LYS A 186 -3.20 -14.44 11.37
C LYS A 186 -2.27 -15.54 11.84
N GLU A 187 -1.21 -15.82 11.08
CA GLU A 187 -0.21 -16.82 11.45
C GLU A 187 0.55 -16.45 12.72
N ALA A 188 0.99 -15.20 12.84
CA ALA A 188 1.69 -14.74 14.04
C ALA A 188 0.78 -14.77 15.28
N VAL A 189 -0.48 -14.36 15.15
CA VAL A 189 -1.48 -14.47 16.23
C VAL A 189 -1.74 -15.93 16.60
N ALA A 190 -1.83 -16.84 15.62
CA ALA A 190 -2.02 -18.27 15.88
C ALA A 190 -0.82 -18.91 16.59
N ARG A 191 0.39 -18.35 16.42
CA ARG A 191 1.60 -18.71 17.17
C ARG A 191 1.73 -18.01 18.52
N GLU A 192 0.72 -17.24 18.93
CA GLU A 192 0.72 -16.42 20.15
C GLU A 192 1.87 -15.39 20.20
N GLU A 193 2.37 -14.98 19.03
CA GLU A 193 3.41 -13.96 18.94
C GLU A 193 2.84 -12.58 19.24
N LYS A 194 3.60 -11.78 20.01
CA LYS A 194 3.24 -10.38 20.25
C LYS A 194 3.54 -9.54 19.01
N VAL A 195 2.50 -9.26 18.24
CA VAL A 195 2.53 -8.41 17.04
C VAL A 195 1.81 -7.08 17.27
N ARG A 196 2.10 -6.07 16.44
CA ARG A 196 1.37 -4.80 16.50
C ARG A 196 -0.09 -5.07 16.16
N ARG A 197 -0.99 -4.72 17.08
CA ARG A 197 -2.43 -4.99 16.92
C ARG A 197 -2.93 -4.32 15.64
N THR A 198 -3.43 -5.14 14.71
CA THR A 198 -3.83 -4.69 13.39
C THR A 198 -5.28 -5.08 13.13
N THR A 199 -6.10 -4.11 12.70
CA THR A 199 -7.46 -4.36 12.22
C THR A 199 -7.45 -4.24 10.70
N PHE A 200 -7.99 -5.24 10.01
CA PHE A 200 -8.08 -5.25 8.55
C PHE A 200 -9.47 -4.86 8.10
N LYS A 201 -9.56 -3.95 7.12
CA LYS A 201 -10.79 -3.49 6.50
C LYS A 201 -10.62 -3.42 4.99
N LEU A 202 -11.48 -4.16 4.30
CA LEU A 202 -11.65 -4.08 2.86
C LEU A 202 -12.90 -3.24 2.59
N VAL A 203 -12.73 -2.11 1.89
CA VAL A 203 -13.82 -1.19 1.54
C VAL A 203 -14.46 -1.68 0.26
N ASP A 204 -15.72 -2.09 0.36
CA ASP A 204 -16.45 -2.59 -0.81
C ASP A 204 -16.57 -1.51 -1.91
N GLY A 205 -16.29 -1.90 -3.15
CA GLY A 205 -16.29 -1.02 -4.33
C GLY A 205 -15.16 0.01 -4.38
N GLY A 206 -14.36 0.16 -3.32
CA GLY A 206 -13.26 1.13 -3.29
C GLY A 206 -12.12 0.73 -4.22
N ASN A 207 -11.62 1.67 -5.02
CA ASN A 207 -10.34 1.52 -5.73
C ASN A 207 -9.18 2.15 -4.93
N HIS A 208 -8.02 2.31 -5.56
CA HIS A 208 -6.82 2.87 -4.92
C HIS A 208 -6.99 4.26 -4.31
N PHE A 209 -7.92 5.06 -4.84
CA PHE A 209 -8.21 6.43 -4.39
C PHE A 209 -9.47 6.52 -3.53
N VAL A 210 -10.15 5.38 -3.29
CA VAL A 210 -11.39 5.28 -2.51
C VAL A 210 -12.45 6.30 -2.98
N SER A 211 -12.56 6.48 -4.29
CA SER A 211 -13.53 7.41 -4.87
C SER A 211 -14.82 6.69 -5.23
N ASP A 212 -15.63 6.30 -4.25
CA ASP A 212 -17.05 6.06 -4.53
C ASP A 212 -17.92 6.73 -3.46
N PHE A 213 -17.71 8.04 -3.31
CA PHE A 213 -18.79 8.90 -2.84
C PHE A 213 -19.34 9.63 -4.06
N PRO A 214 -20.63 9.51 -4.39
CA PRO A 214 -21.24 10.50 -5.24
C PRO A 214 -21.05 11.82 -4.49
N PHE A 215 -20.29 12.75 -5.05
CA PHE A 215 -20.44 14.15 -4.67
C PHE A 215 -21.88 14.49 -5.01
N GLY A 216 -22.77 14.33 -4.03
CA GLY A 216 -24.13 14.78 -4.11
C GLY A 216 -24.07 16.26 -4.47
N SER A 217 -24.70 16.60 -5.58
CA SER A 217 -25.21 17.94 -5.83
C SER A 217 -25.94 18.41 -4.57
N GLY A 218 -25.31 19.32 -3.84
CA GLY A 218 -25.89 20.10 -2.74
C GLY A 218 -25.74 21.57 -3.06
#